data_AF-A0A2R5LAK8-F1
#
_entry.id   AF-A0A2R5LAK8-F1
#
_cell.length_a   1.000
_cell.length_b   1.000
_cell.length_c   1.000
_cell.angle_alpha   90.00
_cell.angle_beta   90.00
_cell.angle_gamma   90.00
#
_symmetry.space_group_name_H-M   'P 1'
#
loop_
_entity.id
_entity.type
_entity.pdbx_description
1 polymer ?
#
loop_
_entity_poly.entity_id
_entity_poly.type
_entity_poly.pdbx_seq_one_letter_code
_entity_poly.pdbx_strand_id
1 'polypeptide(L)' 'MGYSMLSLEYRYTEWIKFNGSTYEKDWGVCYARELYDLQADGMEDHNVAGLRHYAGLVERLSQRLKYIVGDLFKNGYS' A
#
# COMPACT_ATOMS: atom_id res chain seq x y z
N MET A 1 4.62 -6.79 -7.60
CA MET A 1 4.22 -7.62 -6.43
C MET A 1 3.23 -6.81 -5.62
N GLY A 2 2.18 -7.45 -5.10
CA GLY A 2 1.19 -6.83 -4.22
C GLY A 2 1.63 -6.95 -2.76
N TYR A 3 1.63 -5.84 -2.03
CA TYR A 3 1.85 -5.80 -0.59
C TYR A 3 0.62 -5.25 0.09
N SER A 4 0.09 -5.99 1.06
CA SER A 4 -1.13 -5.62 1.77
C SER A 4 -0.88 -5.41 3.26
N MET A 5 -1.60 -4.44 3.83
CA MET A 5 -1.73 -4.23 5.27
C MET A 5 -3.22 -4.32 5.62
N LEU A 6 -3.53 -5.11 6.66
CA LEU A 6 -4.87 -5.29 7.19
C LEU A 6 -4.94 -4.70 8.60
N SER A 7 -5.97 -3.91 8.87
CA SER A 7 -6.33 -3.42 10.20
C SER A 7 -7.79 -3.81 10.52
N LEU A 8 -8.31 -3.34 11.66
CA LEU A 8 -9.72 -3.50 12.00
C LEU A 8 -10.65 -2.65 11.11
N GLU A 9 -10.12 -1.59 10.50
CA GLU A 9 -10.90 -0.59 9.77
C GLU A 9 -10.69 -0.68 8.25
N TYR A 10 -9.51 -1.10 7.81
CA TYR A 10 -9.15 -1.06 6.39
C TYR A 10 -8.29 -2.24 5.96
N ARG A 11 -8.45 -2.65 4.69
CA ARG A 11 -7.41 -3.34 3.93
C ARG A 11 -6.82 -2.38 2.92
N TYR A 12 -5.50 -2.27 2.91
CA TYR A 12 -4.77 -1.45 1.96
C TYR A 12 -3.72 -2.26 1.20
N THR A 13 -3.70 -2.18 -0.12
CA THR A 13 -2.74 -2.89 -0.98
C THR A 13 -2.07 -1.93 -1.95
N GLU A 14 -0.74 -2.05 -2.13
CA GLU A 14 -0.03 -1.46 -3.27
C GLU A 14 0.56 -2.54 -4.17
N TRP A 15 0.34 -2.41 -5.47
CA TRP A 15 0.93 -3.24 -6.51
C TRP A 15 2.12 -2.50 -7.11
N ILE A 16 3.32 -2.80 -6.64
CA ILE A 16 4.54 -2.12 -7.08
C ILE A 16 5.35 -2.96 -8.07
N LYS A 17 6.27 -2.31 -8.78
CA LYS A 17 7.29 -3.00 -9.55
C LYS A 17 8.18 -3.83 -8.63
N PHE A 18 8.44 -5.06 -9.06
CA PHE A 18 9.24 -6.04 -8.33
C PHE A 18 10.12 -6.76 -9.33
N ASN A 19 11.42 -6.85 -9.04
CA ASN A 19 12.35 -7.61 -9.84
C ASN A 19 12.39 -9.06 -9.32
N GLY A 20 11.89 -10.00 -10.12
CA GLY A 20 11.85 -11.42 -9.74
C GLY A 20 13.22 -12.10 -9.63
N SER A 21 14.27 -11.53 -10.22
CA SER A 21 15.63 -12.09 -10.20
C SER A 21 16.46 -11.58 -9.02
N THR A 22 16.31 -10.30 -8.65
CA THR A 22 17.04 -9.68 -7.52
C THR A 22 16.24 -9.61 -6.23
N TYR A 23 14.95 -9.95 -6.28
CA TYR A 23 13.99 -9.81 -5.19
C TYR A 23 13.85 -8.37 -4.66
N GLU A 24 14.17 -7.39 -5.51
CA GLU A 24 14.10 -5.97 -5.20
C GLU A 24 12.70 -5.39 -5.44
N LYS A 25 12.31 -4.51 -4.52
CA LYS A 25 11.08 -3.74 -4.53
C LYS A 25 11.36 -2.35 -5.06
N ASP A 26 10.58 -1.88 -6.03
CA ASP A 26 10.67 -0.53 -6.57
C ASP A 26 9.38 0.23 -6.29
N TRP A 27 9.37 0.98 -5.19
CA TRP A 27 8.25 1.83 -4.76
C TRP A 27 8.08 3.10 -5.61
N GLY A 28 9.04 3.39 -6.51
CA GLY A 28 8.92 4.50 -7.47
C GLY A 28 7.90 4.20 -8.58
N VAL A 29 7.58 2.92 -8.79
CA VAL A 29 6.60 2.47 -9.79
C VAL A 29 5.46 1.71 -9.11
N CYS A 30 4.32 2.39 -8.95
CA CYS A 30 3.09 1.83 -8.42
C CYS A 30 2.08 1.65 -9.57
N TYR A 31 1.71 0.41 -9.85
CA TYR A 31 0.76 0.07 -10.92
C TYR A 31 -0.69 0.25 -10.49
N ALA A 32 -0.99 -0.07 -9.23
CA ALA A 32 -2.34 0.03 -8.68
C ALA A 32 -2.31 0.16 -7.16
N ARG A 33 -3.37 0.76 -6.63
CA ARG A 33 -3.68 0.79 -5.20
C ARG A 33 -5.09 0.26 -4.97
N GLU A 34 -5.24 -0.42 -3.86
CA GLU A 34 -6.54 -0.85 -3.36
C GLU A 34 -6.71 -0.38 -1.92
N LEU A 35 -7.90 0.13 -1.62
CA LEU A 35 -8.32 0.49 -0.28
C LEU A 35 -9.76 0.01 -0.13
N TYR A 36 -9.99 -0.83 0.88
CA TYR A 36 -11.31 -1.31 1.27
C TYR A 36 -11.58 -0.82 2.69
N ASP A 37 -12.73 -0.20 2.90
CA ASP A 37 -13.22 0.26 4.20
C ASP A 37 -14.07 -0.85 4.82
N LEU A 38 -13.53 -1.56 5.80
CA LEU A 38 -14.15 -2.77 6.35
C LEU A 38 -15.40 -2.48 7.19
N GLN A 39 -15.58 -1.22 7.61
CA GLN A 39 -16.78 -0.82 8.34
C GLN A 39 -17.94 -0.54 7.38
N ALA A 40 -17.65 0.06 6.22
CA ALA A 40 -18.64 0.37 5.21
C ALA A 40 -18.86 -0.77 4.19
N ASP A 41 -17.84 -1.59 3.96
CA ASP A 41 -17.75 -2.59 2.89
C ASP A 41 -17.00 -3.85 3.39
N GLY A 42 -17.62 -4.57 4.32
CA GLY A 42 -17.01 -5.77 4.93
C GLY A 42 -16.75 -6.94 3.95
N MET A 43 -17.29 -6.88 2.73
CA MET A 43 -17.04 -7.86 1.67
C MET A 43 -15.87 -7.47 0.76
N GLU A 44 -15.33 -6.25 0.90
CA GLU A 44 -14.20 -5.74 0.11
C GLU A 44 -14.49 -5.68 -1.40
N ASP A 45 -15.74 -5.35 -1.78
CA ASP A 45 -16.19 -5.29 -3.18
C ASP A 45 -15.92 -3.92 -3.84
N HIS A 46 -15.62 -2.89 -3.04
CA HIS A 46 -15.50 -1.51 -3.48
C HIS A 46 -14.10 -0.95 -3.22
N ASN A 47 -13.26 -0.94 -4.24
CA ASN A 47 -11.97 -0.26 -4.17
C ASN A 47 -12.16 1.27 -4.16
N VAL A 48 -11.92 1.90 -3.01
CA VAL A 48 -12.09 3.35 -2.81
C VAL A 48 -10.79 4.15 -2.88
N ALA A 49 -9.65 3.52 -3.22
CA ALA A 49 -8.33 4.17 -3.21
C ALA A 49 -8.22 5.38 -4.15
N GLY A 50 -9.03 5.42 -5.22
CA GLY A 50 -9.06 6.52 -6.18
C GLY A 50 -9.97 7.69 -5.79
N LEU A 51 -10.78 7.56 -4.73
CA LEU A 51 -11.73 8.59 -4.35
C LEU A 51 -11.02 9.74 -3.61
N ARG A 52 -11.31 10.97 -4.02
CA ARG A 52 -10.62 12.18 -3.51
C ARG A 52 -10.66 12.32 -1.99
N HIS A 53 -11.75 11.91 -1.34
CA HIS A 53 -11.88 12.01 0.12
C HIS A 53 -10.98 11.03 0.88
N TYR A 54 -10.56 9.92 0.25
CA TYR A 54 -9.61 8.96 0.83
C TYR A 54 -8.14 9.29 0.55
N ALA A 55 -7.83 10.30 -0.28
CA ALA A 55 -6.46 10.58 -0.72
C ALA A 55 -5.46 10.75 0.44
N GLY A 56 -5.84 11.49 1.49
CA GLY A 56 -4.99 11.67 2.67
C GLY A 56 -4.82 10.40 3.49
N LEU A 57 -5.81 9.50 3.51
CA LEU A 57 -5.68 8.19 4.16
C LEU A 57 -4.76 7.28 3.36
N VAL A 58 -4.92 7.22 2.04
CA VAL A 58 -4.07 6.46 1.12
C VAL A 58 -2.60 6.85 1.27
N GLU A 59 -2.30 8.14 1.38
CA GLU A 59 -0.92 8.61 1.60
C GLU A 59 -0.34 8.09 2.91
N ARG A 60 -1.09 8.18 4.02
CA ARG A 60 -0.63 7.68 5.33
C ARG A 60 -0.45 6.16 5.33
N LEU A 61 -1.38 5.42 4.73
CA LEU A 61 -1.29 3.96 4.63
C LEU A 61 -0.14 3.53 3.72
N SER A 62 0.14 4.27 2.64
CA SER A 62 1.32 4.05 1.78
C SER A 62 2.62 4.18 2.56
N GLN A 63 2.78 5.26 3.33
CA GLN A 63 3.96 5.44 4.19
C GLN A 63 4.07 4.32 5.23
N ARG A 64 2.96 3.94 5.86
CA ARG A 64 2.95 2.86 6.85
C ARG A 64 3.28 1.49 6.25
N LEU A 65 2.77 1.18 5.07
CA LEU A 65 3.05 -0.06 4.36
C LEU A 65 4.54 -0.16 4.01
N LYS A 66 5.12 0.92 3.46
CA LYS A 66 6.57 1.00 3.17
C LYS A 66 7.44 0.81 4.40
N TYR A 67 6.97 1.31 5.56
CA TYR A 67 7.64 1.14 6.84
C TYR A 67 7.66 -0.34 7.25
N ILE A 68 6.49 -0.99 7.22
CA ILE A 68 6.32 -2.39 7.61
C ILE A 68 7.11 -3.33 6.69
N VAL A 69 7.12 -3.05 5.39
CA VAL A 69 7.87 -3.83 4.40
C VAL A 69 9.39 -3.57 4.44
N GLY A 70 9.83 -2.66 5.33
CA GLY A 70 11.24 -2.46 5.68
C GLY A 70 12.02 -1.56 4.71
N ASP A 71 11.34 -0.76 3.89
CA ASP A 71 11.98 0.06 2.85
C ASP A 71 12.07 1.56 3.21
N LEU A 72 11.61 1.97 4.39
CA LEU A 72 11.76 3.36 4.88
C LEU A 72 13.14 3.68 5.50
N PHE A 73 14.01 2.69 5.72
CA PHE A 73 15.31 2.89 6.40
C PHE A 73 16.55 2.49 5.58
N LYS A 74 16.42 2.17 4.29
CA LYS A 74 17.58 1.77 3.47
C LYS A 74 18.47 2.92 2.99
N ASN A 75 18.10 4.18 3.24
CA ASN A 75 18.88 5.36 2.83
C ASN A 75 19.46 6.15 4.02
N GLY A 76 19.84 5.46 5.10
CA GLY A 76 20.13 6.09 6.37
C GLY A 76 21.55 5.96 6.92
N TYR A 77 22.56 5.46 6.19
CA TYR A 77 23.98 5.55 6.57
C TYR A 77 24.88 5.46 5.33
N SER A 78 25.45 6.59 4.92
CA SER A 78 26.67 6.69 4.11
C SER A 78 27.60 7.70 4.76
#